data_AF-A0A0C3AM06-F1
#
_entry.id   AF-A0A0C3AM06-F1
#
_cell.length_a   1.000
_cell.length_b   1.000
_cell.length_c   1.000
_cell.angle_alpha   90.00
_cell.angle_beta   90.00
_cell.angle_gamma   90.00
#
_symmetry.space_group_name_H-M   'P 1'
#
loop_
_entity.id
_entity.type
_entity.pdbx_description
1 polymer ?
#
loop_
_entity_poly.entity_id
_entity_poly.type
_entity_poly.pdbx_seq_one_letter_code
_entity_poly.pdbx_strand_id
1 'polypeptide(L)'
;VAVQLPLQQLLHNMIMRWDTMFYMVRRLCEMCPAVDNFLALPLNRDLAKHQLTAIEWSVLSDVQVVLEIPHQVQQVMSSDSNPVLAGTIPAFEKFMTAWERLAEKHQRL
;
A
#
# COMPACT_ATOMS: atom_id res chain seq x y z
N VAL A 1 -25.49 0.91 -9.10
CA VAL A 1 -24.59 0.23 -10.04
C VAL A 1 -23.89 -0.87 -9.27
N ALA A 2 -23.80 -2.10 -9.79
CA ALA A 2 -23.08 -3.17 -9.11
C ALA A 2 -21.56 -2.93 -9.29
N VAL A 3 -20.85 -2.69 -8.19
CA VAL A 3 -19.38 -2.56 -8.19
C VAL A 3 -18.79 -3.96 -8.18
N GLN A 4 -18.02 -4.32 -9.20
CA GLN A 4 -17.26 -5.57 -9.23
C GLN A 4 -15.89 -5.32 -8.60
N LEU A 5 -15.56 -6.08 -7.55
CA LEU A 5 -14.26 -6.01 -6.87
C LEU A 5 -13.58 -7.39 -6.90
N PRO A 6 -12.24 -7.43 -6.91
CA PRO A 6 -11.51 -8.68 -6.75
C PRO A 6 -11.79 -9.28 -5.37
N LEU A 7 -12.04 -10.60 -5.33
CA LEU A 7 -12.22 -11.32 -4.07
C LEU A 7 -10.86 -11.47 -3.37
N GLN A 8 -10.74 -10.94 -2.15
CA GLN A 8 -9.52 -11.04 -1.36
C GLN A 8 -9.75 -11.69 0.01
N GLN A 9 -8.75 -12.45 0.47
CA GLN A 9 -8.74 -13.04 1.79
C GLN A 9 -8.40 -11.98 2.86
N LEU A 10 -9.00 -12.11 4.04
CA LEU A 10 -8.67 -11.29 5.20
C LEU A 10 -7.39 -11.79 5.86
N LEU A 11 -6.39 -10.91 5.98
CA LEU A 11 -5.11 -11.20 6.64
C LEU A 11 -5.25 -10.87 8.14
N HIS A 12 -5.44 -11.89 8.98
CA HIS A 12 -5.70 -11.72 10.43
C HIS A 12 -4.44 -11.55 11.30
N ASN A 13 -3.29 -12.05 10.85
CA ASN A 13 -2.06 -12.09 11.65
C ASN A 13 -1.02 -11.16 11.09
N MET A 14 -1.10 -9.88 11.46
CA MET A 14 -0.05 -8.94 11.13
C MET A 14 0.46 -8.29 12.41
N ILE A 15 1.61 -8.79 12.89
CA ILE A 15 2.45 -8.03 13.82
C ILE A 15 2.72 -6.70 13.11
N MET A 16 2.46 -5.56 13.77
CA MET A 16 2.56 -4.19 13.23
C MET A 16 3.92 -3.94 12.58
N ARG A 17 4.05 -4.37 11.33
CA ARG A 17 5.17 -4.16 10.42
C ARG A 17 4.73 -3.13 9.40
N TRP A 18 5.69 -2.55 8.72
CA TRP A 18 5.48 -1.48 7.75
C TRP A 18 4.85 -1.99 6.43
N ASP A 19 4.80 -3.31 6.21
CA ASP A 19 3.97 -3.96 5.18
C ASP A 19 2.46 -3.85 5.47
N THR A 20 2.05 -3.62 6.72
CA THR A 20 0.64 -3.44 7.09
C THR A 20 0.03 -2.25 6.35
N MET A 21 0.76 -1.14 6.37
CA MET A 21 0.39 0.09 5.68
C MET A 21 0.33 -0.12 4.18
N PHE A 22 1.29 -0.86 3.59
CA PHE A 22 1.26 -1.19 2.17
C PHE A 22 -0.04 -1.94 1.80
N TYR A 23 -0.38 -3.02 2.51
CA TYR A 23 -1.58 -3.79 2.23
C TYR A 23 -2.87 -3.01 2.46
N MET A 24 -2.92 -2.17 3.50
CA MET A 24 -4.08 -1.33 3.79
C MET A 24 -4.29 -0.29 2.70
N VAL A 25 -3.24 0.44 2.31
CA VAL A 25 -3.32 1.47 1.26
C VAL A 25 -3.67 0.83 -0.08
N ARG A 26 -3.00 -0.27 -0.45
CA ARG A 26 -3.31 -1.01 -1.67
C ARG A 26 -4.78 -1.45 -1.72
N ARG A 27 -5.28 -2.05 -0.64
CA ARG A 27 -6.68 -2.49 -0.56
C ARG A 27 -7.63 -1.30 -0.65
N LEU A 28 -7.32 -0.19 0.01
CA LEU A 28 -8.15 1.01 -0.04
C LEU A 28 -8.23 1.56 -1.48
N CYS A 29 -7.11 1.62 -2.20
CA CYS A 29 -7.07 2.00 -3.62
C CYS A 29 -7.89 1.04 -4.49
N GLU A 30 -7.73 -0.28 -4.31
CA GLU A 30 -8.51 -1.30 -5.04
C GLU A 30 -10.02 -1.20 -4.76
N MET A 31 -10.41 -0.78 -3.55
CA MET A 31 -11.79 -0.63 -3.12
C MET A 31 -12.38 0.77 -3.35
N CYS A 32 -11.63 1.71 -3.95
CA CYS A 32 -12.06 3.09 -4.17
C CYS A 32 -13.52 3.21 -4.69
N PRO A 33 -13.94 2.46 -5.73
CA PRO A 33 -15.31 2.56 -6.23
C PRO A 33 -16.36 2.12 -5.19
N ALA A 34 -16.05 1.12 -4.37
CA ALA A 34 -16.96 0.68 -3.31
C ALA A 34 -17.00 1.66 -2.14
N VAL A 35 -15.87 2.27 -1.79
CA VAL A 35 -15.79 3.32 -0.77
C VAL A 35 -16.61 4.54 -1.20
N ASP A 36 -16.48 4.99 -2.44
CA ASP A 36 -17.27 6.11 -2.96
C ASP A 36 -18.77 5.79 -2.98
N ASN A 37 -19.17 4.60 -3.42
CA ASN A 37 -20.57 4.17 -3.37
C ASN A 37 -21.08 4.08 -1.93
N PHE A 38 -20.27 3.57 -1.00
CA PHE A 38 -20.63 3.47 0.42
C PHE A 38 -20.82 4.85 1.06
N LEU A 39 -19.94 5.81 0.78
CA LEU A 39 -20.03 7.18 1.29
C LEU A 39 -21.17 7.98 0.65
N ALA A 40 -21.58 7.63 -0.58
CA ALA A 40 -22.73 8.25 -1.25
C ALA A 40 -24.10 7.80 -0.69
N LEU A 41 -24.15 6.74 0.13
CA LEU A 41 -25.40 6.28 0.73
C LEU A 41 -25.93 7.28 1.78
N PRO A 42 -27.24 7.62 1.76
CA PRO A 42 -27.82 8.54 2.73
C PRO A 42 -27.64 8.14 4.19
N LEU A 43 -27.51 6.83 4.45
CA LEU A 43 -27.30 6.26 5.79
C LEU A 43 -25.93 6.65 6.38
N ASN A 44 -24.93 6.90 5.53
CA ASN A 44 -23.53 7.14 5.91
C ASN A 44 -23.13 8.62 5.73
N ARG A 45 -24.10 9.54 5.76
CA ARG A 45 -23.88 10.97 5.48
C ARG A 45 -22.87 11.62 6.43
N ASP A 46 -22.80 11.14 7.67
CA ASP A 46 -21.82 11.55 8.68
C ASP A 46 -20.37 11.22 8.28
N LEU A 47 -20.19 10.17 7.46
CA LEU A 47 -18.89 9.74 6.95
C LEU A 47 -18.50 10.44 5.65
N ALA A 48 -19.46 11.03 4.92
CA ALA A 48 -19.21 11.69 3.64
C ALA A 48 -18.14 12.80 3.71
N LYS A 49 -17.95 13.41 4.89
CA LYS A 49 -16.88 14.39 5.15
C LYS A 49 -15.45 13.84 5.03
N HIS A 50 -15.29 12.51 5.07
CA HIS A 50 -13.99 11.84 4.90
C HIS A 50 -13.78 11.33 3.47
N GLN A 51 -14.64 11.71 2.53
CA GLN A 51 -14.44 11.34 1.14
C GLN A 51 -13.14 11.96 0.62
N LEU A 52 -12.30 11.11 0.07
CA LEU A 52 -11.04 11.53 -0.53
C LEU A 52 -11.30 12.15 -1.90
N THR A 53 -10.63 13.27 -2.16
CA THR A 53 -10.57 13.93 -3.44
C THR A 53 -9.76 13.10 -4.45
N ALA A 54 -9.93 13.39 -5.74
CA ALA A 54 -9.13 12.73 -6.78
C ALA A 54 -7.61 12.93 -6.60
N ILE A 55 -7.20 14.07 -6.00
CA ILE A 55 -5.80 14.35 -5.70
C ILE A 55 -5.32 13.47 -4.53
N GLU A 56 -6.10 13.35 -3.46
CA GLU A 56 -5.75 12.50 -2.33
C GLU A 56 -5.69 11.02 -2.72
N TRP A 57 -6.59 10.55 -3.60
CA TRP A 57 -6.49 9.22 -4.19
C TRP A 57 -5.22 9.03 -5.01
N SER A 58 -4.82 10.05 -5.79
CA SER A 58 -3.54 9.99 -6.52
C SER A 58 -2.35 9.90 -5.57
N VAL A 59 -2.34 10.70 -4.50
CA VAL A 59 -1.27 10.67 -3.50
C VAL A 59 -1.22 9.32 -2.78
N LEU A 60 -2.36 8.70 -2.49
CA LEU A 60 -2.39 7.34 -1.93
C LEU A 60 -1.83 6.29 -2.89
N SER A 61 -2.09 6.42 -4.19
CA SER A 61 -1.47 5.57 -5.21
C SER A 61 0.04 5.78 -5.25
N ASP A 62 0.51 7.01 -5.11
CA ASP A 62 1.93 7.36 -5.06
C ASP A 62 2.60 6.74 -3.81
N VAL A 63 1.97 6.87 -2.65
CA VAL A 63 2.39 6.22 -1.38
C VAL A 63 2.43 4.70 -1.53
N GLN A 64 1.45 4.09 -2.20
CA GLN A 64 1.45 2.64 -2.47
C GLN A 64 2.70 2.21 -3.23
N VAL A 65 3.09 2.96 -4.28
CA VAL A 65 4.28 2.66 -5.09
C VAL A 65 5.56 2.78 -4.26
N VAL A 66 5.66 3.82 -3.43
CA VAL A 66 6.81 4.01 -2.54
C VAL A 66 6.91 2.87 -1.52
N LEU A 67 5.79 2.41 -0.97
CA LEU A 67 5.74 1.32 0.01
C LEU A 67 5.92 -0.08 -0.59
N GLU A 68 5.74 -0.24 -1.91
CA GLU A 68 5.91 -1.52 -2.60
C GLU A 68 7.36 -2.01 -2.57
N ILE A 69 8.31 -1.12 -2.89
CA ILE A 69 9.75 -1.41 -2.90
C ILE A 69 10.20 -2.06 -1.58
N PRO A 70 9.97 -1.40 -0.44
CA PRO A 70 10.48 -1.94 0.79
C PRO A 70 9.61 -3.21 1.16
N HIS A 71 8.30 -3.25 0.86
CA HIS A 71 7.47 -4.45 1.10
C HIS A 71 8.08 -5.71 0.46
N GLN A 72 8.57 -5.61 -0.78
CA GLN A 72 9.24 -6.72 -1.47
C GLN A 72 10.51 -7.17 -0.72
N VAL A 73 11.33 -6.23 -0.24
CA VAL A 73 12.54 -6.56 0.53
C VAL A 73 12.20 -7.24 1.85
N GLN A 74 11.17 -6.78 2.55
CA GLN A 74 10.71 -7.43 3.77
C GLN A 74 10.25 -8.87 3.52
N GLN A 75 9.53 -9.11 2.42
CA GLN A 75 9.07 -10.45 2.04
C GLN A 75 10.26 -11.38 1.78
N VAL A 76 11.27 -10.92 1.03
CA VAL A 76 12.51 -11.68 0.78
C VAL A 76 13.21 -12.00 2.09
N MET A 77 13.44 -11.01 2.96
CA MET A 77 14.12 -11.21 4.24
C MET A 77 13.34 -12.10 5.22
N SER A 78 12.00 -12.06 5.17
CA SER A 78 11.14 -12.90 6.03
C SER A 78 11.00 -14.33 5.53
N SER A 79 11.28 -14.59 4.25
CA SER A 79 11.23 -15.92 3.64
C SER A 79 12.46 -16.78 3.93
N ASP A 80 13.56 -16.15 4.37
CA ASP A 80 14.82 -16.84 4.62
C ASP A 80 14.80 -17.50 6.01
N SER A 81 14.85 -18.83 6.05
CA SER A 81 14.86 -19.62 7.29
C SER A 81 16.15 -19.45 8.09
N ASN A 82 17.21 -18.92 7.46
CA ASN A 82 18.47 -18.58 8.10
C ASN A 82 18.57 -17.06 8.17
N PRO A 83 18.25 -16.43 9.31
CA PRO A 83 18.38 -14.98 9.47
C PRO A 83 19.87 -14.63 9.54
N VAL A 84 20.55 -14.59 8.40
CA VAL A 84 21.94 -14.14 8.38
C VAL A 84 21.90 -12.62 8.37
N LEU A 85 22.24 -12.03 9.52
CA LEU A 85 22.40 -10.58 9.69
C LEU A 85 23.21 -9.94 8.55
N ALA A 86 24.16 -10.69 7.96
CA ALA A 86 24.96 -10.30 6.80
C ALA A 86 24.14 -9.94 5.54
N GLY A 87 22.95 -10.53 5.34
CA GLY A 87 22.06 -10.21 4.22
C GLY A 87 21.27 -8.91 4.40
N THR A 88 21.25 -8.36 5.63
CA THR A 88 20.49 -7.15 5.94
C THR A 88 21.08 -5.92 5.26
N ILE A 89 22.39 -5.69 5.36
CA ILE A 89 23.03 -4.50 4.77
C ILE A 89 22.81 -4.46 3.25
N PRO A 90 23.09 -5.53 2.47
CA PRO A 90 22.80 -5.54 1.04
C PRO A 90 21.32 -5.37 0.70
N ALA A 91 20.40 -5.82 1.57
CA ALA A 91 18.97 -5.63 1.38
C ALA A 91 18.56 -4.15 1.56
N PHE A 92 19.13 -3.46 2.56
CA PHE A 92 18.96 -2.03 2.76
C PHE A 92 19.53 -1.22 1.58
N GLU A 93 20.74 -1.52 1.13
CA GLU A 93 21.36 -0.87 -0.04
C GLU A 93 20.49 -1.02 -1.30
N LYS A 94 19.95 -2.22 -1.54
CA LYS A 94 19.08 -2.49 -2.69
C LYS A 94 17.79 -1.68 -2.67
N PHE A 95 17.10 -1.58 -1.54
CA PHE A 95 15.86 -0.80 -1.54
C PHE A 95 16.13 0.71 -1.60
N MET A 96 17.20 1.21 -0.95
CA MET A 96 17.58 2.63 -1.05
C MET A 96 17.87 3.00 -2.51
N THR A 97 18.67 2.18 -3.20
CA THR A 97 18.95 2.35 -4.63
C THR A 97 17.67 2.30 -5.48
N ALA A 98 16.72 1.43 -5.12
CA ALA A 98 15.44 1.34 -5.81
C ALA A 98 14.58 2.60 -5.63
N TRP A 99 14.59 3.21 -4.44
CA TRP A 99 13.92 4.49 -4.20
C TRP A 99 14.57 5.65 -4.95
N GLU A 100 15.89 5.73 -4.98
CA GLU A 100 16.61 6.75 -5.76
C GLU A 100 16.23 6.67 -7.24
N ARG A 101 16.23 5.45 -7.81
CA ARG A 101 15.78 5.21 -9.20
C ARG A 101 14.30 5.54 -9.41
N LEU A 102 13.45 5.28 -8.41
CA LEU A 102 12.03 5.64 -8.48
C LEU A 102 11.87 7.15 -8.57
N ALA A 103 12.60 7.90 -7.75
CA ALA A 103 12.59 9.37 -7.74
C ALA A 103 13.13 9.95 -9.07
N GLU A 104 14.21 9.38 -9.62
CA GLU A 104 14.74 9.78 -10.93
C GLU A 104 13.73 9.57 -12.06
N LYS A 105 13.01 8.44 -12.04
CA LYS A 105 12.05 8.07 -13.09
C LYS A 105 10.73 8.84 -12.99
N HIS A 106 10.38 9.30 -11.80
CA HIS A 106 9.11 9.96 -11.53
C HIS A 106 9.34 11.30 -10.82
N GLN A 107 9.63 12.38 -11.56
CA GLN A 107 9.77 13.74 -11.01
C GLN A 107 8.52 14.26 -10.26
N ARG A 108 7.38 13.59 -10.42
CA ARG A 108 6.12 13.90 -9.75
C ARG A 108 6.00 13.24 -8.36
N LEU A 109 6.69 12.11 -8.14
CA LEU A 109 6.74 11.41 -6.85
C LEU A 109 7.69 12.11 -5.89
#